data_AF-A0A0D2LS59-F1
#
_entry.id   AF-A0A0D2LS59-F1
#
_cell.length_a   1.000
_cell.length_b   1.000
_cell.length_c   1.000
_cell.angle_alpha   90.00
_cell.angle_beta   90.00
_cell.angle_gamma   90.00
#
_symmetry.space_group_name_H-M   'P 1'
#
loop_
_entity.id
_entity.type
_entity.pdbx_description
1 polymer ?
#
loop_
_entity_poly.entity_id
_entity_poly.type
_entity_poly.pdbx_seq_one_letter_code
_entity_poly.pdbx_strand_id
1 'polypeptide(L)'
;MLDKLRIGECTHEDIEEINKLVLSHPECEKPDFQQEPWSNAVLVTSRHAVREQWNEHSTIKHSIMTGNIRYSVKAEDLDRDTKKEPSMEARLAVAELEAKQTGKLKDEIQLTVGMKAMVLLNLATEADIANGTRGETSMG
;
A
#
# COMPACT_ATOMS: atom_id res chain seq x y z
N MET A 1 -6.37 25.53 10.82
CA MET A 1 -5.13 24.76 10.99
C MET A 1 -4.54 24.28 9.66
N LEU A 2 -5.25 23.48 8.84
CA LEU A 2 -4.70 22.93 7.58
C LEU A 2 -4.26 24.00 6.55
N ASP A 3 -5.00 25.11 6.45
CA ASP A 3 -4.61 26.22 5.55
C ASP A 3 -3.30 26.89 5.96
N LYS A 4 -3.08 27.05 7.28
CA LYS A 4 -1.82 27.57 7.83
C LYS A 4 -0.66 26.60 7.62
N LEU A 5 -0.90 25.30 7.84
CA LEU A 5 0.10 24.26 7.59
C LEU A 5 0.58 24.27 6.13
N ARG A 6 -0.34 24.49 5.18
CA ARG A 6 -0.01 24.54 3.75
C ARG A 6 0.98 25.65 3.40
N ILE A 7 0.92 26.78 4.09
CA ILE A 7 1.78 27.96 3.83
C ILE A 7 2.92 28.11 4.84
N GLY A 8 3.04 27.19 5.80
CA GLY A 8 4.09 27.20 6.83
C GLY A 8 3.86 28.20 7.97
N GLU A 9 2.63 28.66 8.19
CA GLU A 9 2.27 29.65 9.22
C GLU A 9 1.60 29.03 10.46
N CYS A 10 1.92 27.77 10.77
CA CYS A 10 1.43 27.13 12.01
C CYS A 10 1.94 27.88 13.24
N THR A 11 1.03 28.23 14.15
CA THR A 11 1.39 28.83 15.43
C THR A 11 1.79 27.75 16.44
N HIS A 12 2.27 28.16 17.61
CA HIS A 12 2.60 27.22 18.69
C HIS A 12 1.36 26.43 19.13
N GLU A 13 0.22 27.11 19.26
CA GLU A 13 -1.06 26.51 19.64
C GLU A 13 -1.54 25.49 18.59
N ASP A 14 -1.32 25.77 17.29
CA ASP A 14 -1.63 24.81 16.22
C ASP A 14 -0.78 23.52 16.38
N ILE A 15 0.49 23.64 16.79
CA ILE A 15 1.39 22.49 16.99
C ILE A 15 1.01 21.71 18.27
N GLU A 16 0.66 22.41 19.35
CA GLU A 16 0.19 21.78 20.59
C GLU A 16 -1.06 20.92 20.35
N GLU A 17 -2.04 21.43 19.58
CA GLU A 17 -3.22 20.66 19.20
C GLU A 17 -2.89 19.40 18.39
N ILE A 18 -1.95 19.47 17.45
CA ILE A 18 -1.52 18.29 16.68
C ILE A 18 -0.81 17.26 17.57
N ASN A 19 0.01 17.72 18.53
CA ASN A 19 0.74 16.83 19.43
C ASN A 19 -0.19 16.01 20.34
N LYS A 20 -1.40 16.51 20.64
CA LYS A 20 -2.42 15.75 21.37
C LYS A 20 -2.90 14.51 20.62
N LEU A 21 -2.73 14.45 19.30
CA LEU A 21 -3.07 13.28 18.48
C LEU A 21 -2.00 12.17 18.53
N VAL A 22 -0.84 12.43 19.13
CA VAL A 22 0.23 11.43 19.27
C VAL A 22 -0.15 10.43 20.36
N LEU A 23 -0.16 9.14 20.04
CA LEU A 23 -0.62 8.07 20.96
C LEU A 23 0.12 8.01 22.31
N SER A 24 1.36 8.52 22.36
CA SER A 24 2.15 8.60 23.60
C SER A 24 1.86 9.86 24.43
N HIS A 25 1.09 10.81 23.90
CA HIS A 25 0.75 12.04 24.59
C HIS A 25 -0.24 11.76 25.74
N PRO A 26 -0.07 12.35 26.93
CA PRO A 26 -0.93 12.09 28.09
C PRO A 26 -2.41 12.43 27.84
N GLU A 27 -2.66 13.47 27.05
CA GLU A 27 -4.02 13.94 26.72
C GLU A 27 -4.61 13.27 25.48
N CYS A 28 -3.89 12.33 24.85
CA CYS A 28 -4.42 11.62 23.69
C CYS A 28 -5.52 10.65 24.12
N GLU A 29 -6.75 10.89 23.67
CA GLU A 29 -7.81 9.90 23.71
C GLU A 29 -7.48 8.78 22.73
N LYS A 30 -6.95 7.68 23.25
CA LYS A 30 -6.52 6.54 22.42
C LYS A 30 -7.73 5.90 21.77
N PRO A 31 -7.79 5.84 20.42
CA PRO A 31 -8.90 5.19 19.75
C PRO A 31 -8.85 3.68 19.95
N ASP A 32 -10.01 3.04 19.92
CA ASP A 32 -10.09 1.58 19.79
C ASP A 32 -9.78 1.18 18.35
N PHE A 33 -8.57 0.68 18.12
CA PHE A 33 -8.10 0.21 16.81
C PHE A 33 -8.79 -1.06 16.29
N GLN A 34 -9.71 -1.65 17.07
CA GLN A 34 -10.52 -2.80 16.66
C GLN A 34 -11.88 -2.39 16.10
N GLN A 35 -12.27 -1.12 16.21
CA GLN A 35 -13.58 -0.62 15.77
C GLN A 35 -13.46 0.42 14.66
N GLU A 36 -14.53 0.57 13.88
CA GLU A 36 -14.60 1.60 12.84
C GLU A 36 -14.49 3.01 13.45
N PRO A 37 -13.81 3.96 12.78
CA PRO A 37 -13.16 3.82 11.47
C PRO A 37 -11.72 3.26 11.55
N TRP A 38 -11.20 2.97 12.75
CA TRP A 38 -9.79 2.63 12.96
C TRP A 38 -9.43 1.20 12.57
N SER A 39 -10.38 0.26 12.64
CA SER A 39 -10.22 -1.10 12.13
C SER A 39 -9.87 -1.15 10.63
N ASN A 40 -10.31 -0.15 9.87
CA ASN A 40 -10.09 -0.01 8.43
C ASN A 40 -9.21 1.20 8.06
N ALA A 41 -8.49 1.78 9.02
CA ALA A 41 -7.65 2.94 8.77
C ALA A 41 -6.47 2.63 7.83
N VAL A 42 -6.15 3.59 6.96
CA VAL A 42 -4.97 3.52 6.08
C VAL A 42 -3.74 4.10 6.78
N LEU A 43 -2.60 3.43 6.63
CA LEU A 43 -1.32 3.99 7.08
C LEU A 43 -0.75 4.94 6.03
N VAL A 44 -0.51 6.19 6.42
CA VAL A 44 0.24 7.16 5.62
C VAL A 44 1.65 7.27 6.18
N THR A 45 2.66 6.96 5.38
CA THR A 45 4.08 7.01 5.78
C THR A 45 4.97 7.40 4.61
N SER A 46 6.04 8.15 4.89
CA SER A 46 7.08 8.47 3.91
C SER A 46 8.04 7.30 3.65
N ARG A 47 8.02 6.26 4.49
CA ARG A 47 8.94 5.12 4.40
C ARG A 47 8.30 3.97 3.65
N HIS A 48 8.82 3.68 2.44
CA HIS A 48 8.33 2.58 1.61
C HIS A 48 8.34 1.22 2.32
N ALA A 49 9.43 0.87 3.00
CA ALA A 49 9.54 -0.41 3.73
C ALA A 49 8.46 -0.57 4.81
N VAL A 50 8.11 0.51 5.52
CA VAL A 50 7.05 0.48 6.56
C VAL A 50 5.68 0.26 5.92
N ARG A 51 5.40 0.92 4.80
CA ARG A 51 4.15 0.71 4.04
C ARG A 51 4.02 -0.74 3.57
N GLU A 52 5.10 -1.34 3.09
CA GLU A 52 5.08 -2.73 2.62
C GLU A 52 4.80 -3.71 3.74
N GLN A 53 5.50 -3.59 4.86
CA GLN A 53 5.27 -4.42 6.04
C GLN A 53 3.83 -4.23 6.57
N TRP A 54 3.35 -2.99 6.63
CA TRP A 54 1.98 -2.70 7.05
C TRP A 54 0.94 -3.40 6.17
N ASN A 55 1.07 -3.30 4.85
CA ASN A 55 0.14 -3.91 3.90
C ASN A 55 0.17 -5.45 3.98
N GLU A 56 1.35 -6.03 4.14
CA GLU A 56 1.51 -7.48 4.34
C GLU A 56 0.84 -7.93 5.64
N HIS A 57 1.16 -7.29 6.77
CA HIS A 57 0.56 -7.59 8.06
C HIS A 57 -0.96 -7.39 8.06
N SER A 58 -1.46 -6.37 7.37
CA SER A 58 -2.89 -6.11 7.22
C SER A 58 -3.59 -7.23 6.43
N THR A 59 -2.95 -7.72 5.36
CA THR A 59 -3.44 -8.85 4.56
C THR A 59 -3.47 -10.14 5.39
N ILE A 60 -2.42 -10.40 6.16
CA ILE A 60 -2.35 -11.56 7.07
C ILE A 60 -3.45 -11.46 8.13
N LYS A 61 -3.56 -10.32 8.82
CA LYS A 61 -4.61 -10.08 9.83
C LYS A 61 -6.00 -10.30 9.24
N HIS A 62 -6.28 -9.73 8.07
CA HIS A 62 -7.56 -9.90 7.37
C HIS A 62 -7.86 -11.36 7.05
N SER A 63 -6.89 -12.11 6.52
CA SER A 63 -7.05 -13.54 6.24
C SER A 63 -7.38 -14.36 7.49
N ILE A 64 -6.75 -14.05 8.63
CA ILE A 64 -7.01 -14.72 9.91
C ILE A 64 -8.41 -14.37 10.44
N MET A 65 -8.79 -13.10 10.41
CA MET A 65 -10.09 -12.65 10.94
C MET A 65 -11.28 -13.15 10.12
N THR A 66 -11.13 -13.21 8.79
CA THR A 66 -12.21 -13.62 7.89
C THR A 66 -12.24 -15.12 7.61
N GLY A 67 -11.14 -15.83 7.88
CA GLY A 67 -10.94 -17.23 7.48
C GLY A 67 -10.67 -17.40 5.99
N ASN A 68 -10.47 -16.31 5.24
CA ASN A 68 -10.20 -16.37 3.81
C ASN A 68 -8.79 -16.90 3.53
N ILE A 69 -8.66 -17.63 2.43
CA ILE A 69 -7.36 -18.14 1.96
C ILE A 69 -6.48 -16.95 1.56
N ARG A 70 -5.18 -17.05 1.91
CA ARG A 70 -4.14 -16.16 1.44
C ARG A 70 -3.39 -16.81 0.30
N TYR A 71 -3.37 -16.15 -0.85
CA TYR A 71 -2.65 -16.55 -2.04
C TYR A 71 -1.31 -15.80 -2.10
N SER A 72 -0.27 -16.48 -2.56
CA SER A 72 1.00 -15.88 -2.97
C SER A 72 1.06 -15.97 -4.49
N VAL A 73 1.20 -14.83 -5.15
CA VAL A 73 1.28 -14.73 -6.61
C VAL A 73 2.64 -14.14 -6.96
N LYS A 74 3.40 -14.88 -7.75
CA LYS A 74 4.71 -14.46 -8.24
C LYS A 74 4.59 -13.86 -9.63
N ALA A 75 5.46 -12.91 -9.92
CA ALA A 75 5.62 -12.35 -11.24
C ALA A 75 6.19 -13.42 -12.18
N GLU A 76 5.80 -13.33 -13.45
CA GLU A 76 6.36 -14.13 -14.54
C GLU A 76 7.05 -13.19 -15.51
N ASP A 77 8.37 -13.31 -15.63
CA ASP A 77 9.17 -12.55 -16.59
C ASP A 77 9.33 -13.35 -17.89
N LEU A 78 9.03 -12.69 -19.01
CA LEU A 78 9.17 -13.28 -20.34
C LEU A 78 9.98 -12.35 -21.24
N ASP A 79 10.88 -12.94 -22.01
CA ASP A 79 11.53 -12.24 -23.12
C ASP A 79 10.48 -11.81 -24.14
N ARG A 80 10.55 -10.53 -24.53
CA ARG A 80 9.49 -9.88 -25.32
C ARG A 80 9.28 -10.56 -26.67
N ASP A 81 10.37 -10.96 -27.32
CA ASP A 81 10.39 -11.43 -28.71
C ASP A 81 10.13 -12.94 -28.77
N THR A 82 10.76 -13.69 -27.89
CA THR A 82 10.68 -15.16 -27.88
C THR A 82 9.51 -15.69 -27.06
N LYS A 83 8.93 -14.89 -26.15
CA LYS A 83 7.91 -15.30 -25.17
C LYS A 83 8.35 -16.47 -24.28
N LYS A 84 9.66 -16.64 -24.11
CA LYS A 84 10.26 -17.66 -23.26
C LYS A 84 10.85 -17.03 -22.02
N GLU A 85 11.24 -17.87 -21.07
CA GLU A 85 12.00 -17.42 -19.92
C GLU A 85 13.27 -16.67 -20.36
N PRO A 86 13.57 -15.53 -19.74
CA PRO A 86 14.78 -14.77 -20.02
C PRO A 86 16.04 -15.56 -19.71
N SER A 87 17.11 -15.31 -20.47
CA SER A 87 18.44 -15.87 -20.20
C SER A 87 18.92 -15.45 -18.81
N MET A 88 19.88 -16.18 -18.24
CA MET A 88 20.45 -15.83 -16.93
C MET A 88 21.04 -14.41 -16.92
N GLU A 89 21.65 -13.98 -18.02
CA GLU A 89 22.17 -12.62 -18.19
C GLU A 89 21.05 -11.57 -18.16
N ALA A 90 19.96 -11.82 -18.88
CA ALA A 90 18.79 -10.94 -18.85
C ALA A 90 18.14 -10.89 -17.45
N ARG A 91 18.08 -12.01 -16.74
CA ARG A 91 17.57 -12.07 -15.35
C ARG A 91 18.44 -11.27 -14.39
N LEU A 92 19.76 -11.34 -14.53
CA LEU A 92 20.69 -10.52 -13.74
C LEU A 92 20.48 -9.03 -14.04
N ALA A 93 20.37 -8.65 -15.32
CA ALA A 93 20.09 -7.27 -15.71
C ALA A 93 18.76 -6.75 -15.15
N VAL A 94 17.71 -7.59 -15.12
CA VAL A 94 16.41 -7.25 -14.52
C VAL A 94 16.52 -7.08 -13.00
N ALA A 95 17.29 -7.94 -12.33
CA ALA A 95 17.50 -7.84 -10.87
C ALA A 95 18.27 -6.57 -10.46
N GLU A 96 19.04 -5.98 -11.37
CA GLU A 96 19.75 -4.71 -11.16
C GLU A 96 18.88 -3.47 -11.43
N LEU A 97 17.66 -3.61 -11.97
CA LEU A 97 16.78 -2.48 -12.25
C LEU A 97 16.29 -1.81 -10.97
N GLU A 98 16.26 -0.47 -10.99
CA GLU A 98 15.60 0.29 -9.93
C GLU A 98 14.08 0.12 -9.98
N ALA A 99 13.41 0.23 -8.84
CA ALA A 99 11.96 0.13 -8.74
C ALA A 99 11.18 1.09 -9.67
N LYS A 100 11.79 2.22 -10.09
CA LYS A 100 11.18 3.13 -11.08
C LYS A 100 11.10 2.50 -12.47
N GLN A 101 12.08 1.67 -12.83
CA GLN A 101 12.18 1.01 -14.13
C GLN A 101 11.24 -0.20 -14.23
N THR A 102 10.83 -0.78 -13.10
CA THR A 102 9.91 -1.93 -13.02
C THR A 102 8.43 -1.55 -12.90
N GLY A 103 8.09 -0.27 -13.06
CA GLY A 103 6.73 0.22 -12.81
C GLY A 103 6.32 0.13 -11.34
N LYS A 104 7.29 -0.04 -10.42
CA LYS A 104 7.09 -0.26 -8.98
C LYS A 104 6.24 -1.49 -8.65
N LEU A 105 6.22 -2.48 -9.56
CA LEU A 105 5.59 -3.76 -9.33
C LEU A 105 6.51 -4.64 -8.48
N LYS A 106 5.91 -5.48 -7.64
CA LYS A 106 6.62 -6.44 -6.81
C LYS A 106 6.77 -7.77 -7.55
N ASP A 107 7.86 -8.47 -7.25
CA ASP A 107 8.09 -9.84 -7.70
C ASP A 107 7.08 -10.83 -7.09
N GLU A 108 6.64 -10.58 -5.87
CA GLU A 108 5.61 -11.38 -5.20
C GLU A 108 4.59 -10.47 -4.53
N ILE A 109 3.32 -10.81 -4.69
CA ILE A 109 2.20 -10.18 -3.97
C ILE A 109 1.41 -11.22 -3.20
N GLN A 110 0.96 -10.83 -2.01
CA GLN A 110 0.00 -11.62 -1.24
C GLN A 110 -1.40 -11.07 -1.45
N LEU A 111 -2.36 -11.96 -1.70
CA LEU A 111 -3.74 -11.62 -1.96
C LEU A 111 -4.68 -12.42 -1.06
N THR A 112 -5.80 -11.84 -0.66
CA THR A 112 -6.90 -12.54 -0.01
C THR A 112 -8.22 -11.89 -0.38
N VAL A 113 -9.33 -12.61 -0.27
CA VAL A 113 -10.66 -12.07 -0.59
C VAL A 113 -11.06 -11.01 0.44
N GLY A 114 -11.63 -9.90 -0.03
CA GLY A 114 -12.04 -8.78 0.81
C GLY A 114 -10.92 -7.81 1.17
N MET A 115 -9.70 -7.98 0.62
CA MET A 115 -8.60 -7.05 0.90
C MET A 115 -8.77 -5.74 0.12
N LYS A 116 -8.37 -4.63 0.73
CA LYS A 116 -8.32 -3.33 0.05
C LYS A 116 -7.13 -3.29 -0.91
N ALA A 117 -7.41 -2.96 -2.17
CA ALA A 117 -6.42 -2.89 -3.22
C ALA A 117 -6.44 -1.50 -3.89
N MET A 118 -5.32 -1.15 -4.52
CA MET A 118 -5.17 0.06 -5.31
C MET A 118 -4.54 -0.28 -6.66
N VAL A 119 -5.11 0.25 -7.72
CA VAL A 119 -4.56 0.16 -9.07
C VAL A 119 -3.31 1.05 -9.15
N LEU A 120 -2.19 0.49 -9.62
CA LEU A 120 -0.90 1.19 -9.71
C LEU A 120 -0.59 1.72 -11.11
N LEU A 121 -1.23 1.16 -12.14
CA LEU A 121 -1.01 1.49 -13.55
C LEU A 121 -2.31 1.94 -14.19
N ASN A 122 -2.23 2.84 -15.15
CA ASN A 122 -3.40 3.21 -15.95
C ASN A 122 -3.73 2.04 -16.88
N LEU A 123 -4.88 1.39 -16.64
CA LEU A 123 -5.32 0.22 -17.41
C LEU A 123 -6.34 0.63 -18.47
N ALA A 124 -7.32 1.45 -18.09
CA ALA A 124 -8.35 1.97 -18.97
C ALA A 124 -8.86 3.29 -18.41
N THR A 125 -8.23 4.39 -18.83
CA THR A 125 -8.61 5.74 -18.38
C THR A 125 -10.02 6.13 -18.79
N GLU A 126 -10.53 5.56 -19.89
CA GLU A 126 -11.91 5.78 -20.36
C GLU A 126 -12.96 5.02 -19.53
N ALA A 127 -12.54 4.02 -18.74
CA ALA A 127 -13.38 3.24 -17.84
C ALA A 127 -13.15 3.60 -16.36
N ASP A 128 -12.49 4.73 -16.08
CA ASP A 128 -12.08 5.19 -14.74
C ASP A 128 -11.20 4.20 -13.95
N ILE A 129 -10.52 3.28 -14.66
CA ILE A 129 -9.55 2.35 -14.08
C ILE A 129 -8.15 2.93 -14.30
N ALA A 130 -7.75 3.80 -13.39
CA ALA A 130 -6.50 4.53 -13.41
C ALA A 130 -5.68 4.32 -12.14
N ASN A 131 -4.43 4.78 -12.15
CA ASN A 131 -3.57 4.77 -10.98
C ASN A 131 -4.24 5.53 -9.82
N GLY A 132 -4.35 4.89 -8.66
CA GLY A 132 -5.00 5.42 -7.47
C GLY A 132 -6.44 4.95 -7.28
N THR A 133 -7.07 4.35 -8.30
CA THR A 133 -8.39 3.72 -8.16
C THR A 133 -8.32 2.64 -7.09
N ARG A 134 -9.26 2.67 -6.13
CA ARG A 134 -9.32 1.74 -5.00
C ARG A 134 -10.43 0.74 -5.20
N GLY A 135 -10.24 -0.47 -4.69
CA GLY A 135 -11.23 -1.53 -4.76
C GLY A 135 -11.06 -2.55 -3.65
N GLU A 136 -11.90 -3.55 -3.70
CA GLU A 136 -11.86 -4.72 -2.83
C GLU A 136 -11.80 -5.97 -3.70
N THR A 137 -10.97 -6.93 -3.31
CA THR A 137 -10.86 -8.21 -4.03
C THR A 137 -12.09 -9.07 -3.78
N SER A 138 -12.66 -9.63 -4.84
CA SER A 138 -13.74 -10.61 -4.78
C SER A 138 -13.31 -11.93 -5.40
N MET A 139 -13.96 -13.03 -5.02
CA MET A 139 -13.87 -14.27 -5.79
C MET A 139 -14.59 -14.08 -7.12
N GLY A 140 -13.94 -14.45 -8.22
CA GLY A 140 -14.55 -14.55 -9.55
C GLY A 140 -15.22 -15.90 -9.76
#